data_AF-A0A1V6EBV2-F1
#
_entry.id   AF-A0A1V6EBV2-F1
#
_cell.length_a   1.000
_cell.length_b   1.000
_cell.length_c   1.000
_cell.angle_alpha   90.00
_cell.angle_beta   90.00
_cell.angle_gamma   90.00
#
_symmetry.space_group_name_H-M   'P 1'
#
loop_
_entity.id
_entity.type
_entity.pdbx_description
1 polymer ?
#
loop_
_entity_poly.entity_id
_entity_poly.type
_entity_poly.pdbx_seq_one_letter_code
_entity_poly.pdbx_strand_id
1 'polypeptide(L)'
;MPYNVSGRFVAENGFSAPGSIKIIIEKSSERLLGIHLLGAYASEQIWGAALALERKLPISALRNMVFPHPTVSEVIREAAWSVQASGGTDQ
;
A
#
# COMPACT_ATOMS: atom_id res chain seq x y z
N MET A 1 1.11 -8.09 -1.84
CA MET A 1 -0.36 -8.21 -1.72
C MET A 1 -0.98 -7.97 -3.10
N PRO A 2 -2.00 -8.75 -3.52
CA PRO A 2 -2.67 -8.56 -4.81
C PRO A 2 -3.64 -7.36 -4.82
N TYR A 3 -3.97 -6.80 -5.98
CA TYR A 3 -4.91 -5.66 -6.13
C TYR A 3 -6.39 -6.05 -6.04
N ASN A 4 -6.72 -7.32 -6.25
CA ASN A 4 -8.09 -7.82 -6.18
C ASN A 4 -8.73 -7.76 -4.78
N VAL A 5 -7.98 -7.29 -3.77
CA VAL A 5 -8.51 -6.90 -2.45
C VAL A 5 -9.25 -5.57 -2.49
N SER A 6 -9.02 -4.72 -3.50
CA SER A 6 -9.78 -3.48 -3.71
C SER A 6 -11.06 -3.77 -4.50
N GLY A 7 -12.21 -3.50 -3.88
CA GLY A 7 -13.51 -3.59 -4.56
C GLY A 7 -13.59 -2.68 -5.79
N ARG A 8 -12.98 -1.50 -5.75
CA ARG A 8 -12.92 -0.59 -6.90
C ARG A 8 -12.13 -1.21 -8.07
N PHE A 9 -10.97 -1.81 -7.79
CA PHE A 9 -10.17 -2.46 -8.81
C PHE A 9 -10.92 -3.61 -9.48
N VAL A 10 -11.58 -4.45 -8.68
CA VAL A 10 -12.40 -5.56 -9.16
C VAL A 10 -13.56 -5.07 -10.02
N ALA A 11 -14.22 -3.98 -9.65
CA ALA A 11 -15.32 -3.41 -10.43
C ALA A 11 -14.90 -2.94 -11.82
N GLU A 12 -13.67 -2.44 -11.99
CA GLU A 12 -13.17 -1.91 -13.27
C GLU A 12 -12.44 -2.95 -14.11
N ASN A 13 -11.76 -3.92 -13.48
CA ASN A 13 -10.83 -4.82 -14.17
C ASN A 13 -11.21 -6.31 -14.02
N GLY A 14 -12.13 -6.65 -13.12
CA GLY A 14 -12.49 -8.03 -12.76
C GLY A 14 -11.51 -8.70 -11.79
N PHE A 15 -11.90 -9.86 -11.25
CA PHE A 15 -11.12 -10.58 -10.24
C PHE A 15 -9.80 -11.18 -10.74
N SER A 16 -9.71 -11.46 -12.05
CA SER A 16 -8.54 -12.10 -12.67
C SER A 16 -7.52 -11.11 -13.23
N ALA A 17 -7.77 -9.81 -13.15
CA ALA A 17 -6.82 -8.82 -13.63
C ALA A 17 -5.52 -8.83 -12.81
N PRO A 18 -4.35 -8.77 -13.47
CA PRO A 18 -3.08 -8.78 -12.76
C PRO A 18 -2.87 -7.46 -12.02
N GLY A 19 -2.44 -7.56 -10.77
CA GLY A 19 -1.99 -6.40 -10.02
C GLY A 19 -1.44 -6.78 -8.65
N SER A 20 -0.40 -6.09 -8.20
CA SER A 20 0.24 -6.33 -6.91
C SER A 20 0.94 -5.10 -6.37
N ILE A 21 0.98 -5.02 -5.04
CA ILE A 21 1.71 -4.00 -4.29
C ILE A 21 2.65 -4.67 -3.29
N LYS A 22 3.83 -4.07 -3.09
CA LYS A 22 4.79 -4.44 -2.06
C LYS A 22 5.29 -3.18 -1.36
N ILE A 23 5.27 -3.18 -0.03
CA ILE A 23 5.86 -2.11 0.78
C ILE A 23 7.08 -2.67 1.51
N ILE A 24 8.16 -1.89 1.52
CA ILE A 24 9.41 -2.20 2.20
C ILE A 24 9.61 -1.14 3.28
N ILE A 25 9.88 -1.59 4.50
CA ILE A 25 10.13 -0.71 5.66
C ILE A 25 11.48 -1.02 6.28
N GLU A 26 12.09 -0.04 6.93
CA GLU A 26 13.24 -0.28 7.78
C GLU A 26 12.77 -0.99 9.05
N LYS A 27 13.48 -2.06 9.43
CA LYS A 27 13.12 -2.86 10.60
C LYS A 27 13.11 -2.04 11.91
N SER A 28 14.11 -1.21 12.15
CA SER A 28 14.26 -0.49 13.43
C SER A 28 13.34 0.72 13.57
N SER A 29 13.25 1.57 12.55
CA SER A 29 12.46 2.81 12.62
C SER A 29 11.05 2.68 12.03
N GLU A 30 10.75 1.57 11.37
CA GLU A 30 9.51 1.35 10.61
C GLU A 30 9.24 2.41 9.53
N ARG A 31 10.26 3.18 9.14
CA ARG A 31 10.15 4.14 8.04
C ARG A 31 9.97 3.41 6.71
N LEU A 32 9.23 4.00 5.79
CA LEU A 32 9.14 3.53 4.42
C LEU A 32 10.51 3.61 3.74
N LEU A 33 10.91 2.51 3.11
CA LEU A 33 12.08 2.43 2.22
C LEU A 33 11.69 2.29 0.75
N GLY A 34 10.51 1.73 0.47
CA GLY A 34 10.02 1.61 -0.89
C GLY A 34 8.57 1.15 -0.95
N ILE A 35 7.88 1.55 -2.03
CA ILE A 35 6.55 1.04 -2.39
C ILE A 35 6.61 0.68 -3.88
N HIS A 36 6.35 -0.58 -4.20
CA HIS A 36 6.35 -1.10 -5.56
C HIS A 36 4.93 -1.42 -5.95
N LEU A 37 4.50 -0.96 -7.13
CA LEU A 37 3.14 -1.03 -7.62
C LEU A 37 3.15 -1.64 -9.03
N LEU A 38 2.25 -2.59 -9.29
CA LEU A 38 2.02 -3.20 -10.58
C LEU A 38 0.52 -3.32 -10.79
N GLY A 39 0.00 -2.82 -11.91
CA GLY A 39 -1.41 -2.91 -12.26
C GLY A 39 -2.00 -1.58 -12.72
N ALA A 40 -3.30 -1.59 -13.03
CA ALA A 40 -4.04 -0.37 -13.35
C ALA A 40 -3.88 0.68 -12.23
N TYR A 41 -3.71 1.93 -12.62
CA TYR A 41 -3.49 3.09 -11.75
C TYR A 41 -2.13 3.18 -11.03
N ALA A 42 -1.17 2.30 -11.36
CA ALA A 42 0.17 2.37 -10.77
C ALA A 42 0.88 3.71 -11.08
N SER A 43 0.68 4.29 -12.28
CA SER A 43 1.24 5.58 -12.69
C SER A 43 0.71 6.76 -11.89
N GLU A 44 -0.52 6.68 -11.39
CA GLU A 44 -1.13 7.74 -10.58
C GLU A 44 -0.80 7.55 -9.10
N GLN A 45 -0.80 6.29 -8.64
CA GLN A 45 -0.46 5.94 -7.25
C GLN A 45 1.02 6.17 -6.92
N ILE A 46 1.93 5.95 -7.89
CA ILE A 46 3.37 6.11 -7.66
C ILE A 46 3.74 7.54 -7.25
N TRP A 47 2.95 8.54 -7.67
CA TRP A 47 3.14 9.92 -7.24
C TRP A 47 2.95 10.08 -5.73
N GLY A 48 1.88 9.49 -5.16
CA GLY A 48 1.64 9.50 -3.72
C GLY A 48 2.68 8.68 -2.94
N ALA A 49 3.12 7.56 -3.52
CA ALA A 49 4.19 6.74 -2.94
C ALA A 49 5.53 7.49 -2.89
N ALA A 50 5.88 8.20 -3.96
CA ALA A 50 7.07 9.05 -4.01
C ALA A 50 7.01 10.15 -2.94
N LEU A 51 5.85 10.80 -2.77
CA LEU A 51 5.66 11.80 -1.71
C LEU A 51 5.83 11.19 -0.30
N ALA A 52 5.32 9.99 -0.06
CA ALA A 52 5.47 9.30 1.22
C ALA A 52 6.94 8.97 1.55
N LEU A 53 7.72 8.57 0.54
CA LEU A 53 9.16 8.32 0.67
C LEU A 53 9.95 9.62 0.90
N GLU A 54 9.65 10.67 0.14
CA GLU A 54 10.28 11.99 0.28
C GLU A 54 10.07 12.57 1.68
N ARG A 55 8.88 12.35 2.25
CA ARG A 55 8.54 12.76 3.62
C ARG A 55 9.03 11.80 4.70
N LYS A 56 9.71 10.70 4.33
CA LYS A 56 10.22 9.68 5.24
C LYS A 56 9.16 9.16 6.21
N LEU A 57 7.93 8.97 5.72
CA LEU A 57 6.83 8.60 6.59
C LEU A 57 7.07 7.23 7.24
N PRO A 58 6.65 7.04 8.50
CA PRO A 58 6.55 5.71 9.10
C PRO A 58 5.38 4.94 8.49
N ILE A 59 5.44 3.60 8.53
CA ILE A 59 4.35 2.74 8.03
C ILE A 59 3.02 3.01 8.74
N SER A 60 3.06 3.40 10.02
CA SER A 60 1.88 3.79 10.81
C SER A 60 1.13 4.99 10.22
N ALA A 61 1.83 5.91 9.54
CA ALA A 61 1.18 7.03 8.87
C ALA A 61 0.33 6.55 7.69
N LEU A 62 0.79 5.56 6.91
CA LEU A 62 -0.01 4.97 5.82
C LEU A 62 -1.21 4.18 6.36
N ARG A 63 -1.05 3.50 7.50
CA ARG A 63 -2.14 2.75 8.16
C ARG A 63 -3.27 3.67 8.64
N ASN A 64 -2.92 4.87 9.10
CA ASN A 64 -3.83 5.84 9.69
C ASN A 64 -4.29 6.94 8.72
N MET A 65 -3.75 6.97 7.50
CA MET A 65 -4.14 7.93 6.48
C MET A 65 -5.54 7.61 5.95
N VAL A 66 -6.33 8.66 5.70
CA VAL A 66 -7.63 8.53 5.05
C VAL A 66 -7.42 8.30 3.55
N PHE A 67 -7.80 7.11 3.09
CA PHE A 67 -7.95 6.82 1.67
C PHE A 67 -9.43 6.95 1.31
N PRO A 68 -9.78 7.75 0.28
CA PRO A 68 -11.17 7.85 -0.16
C PRO A 68 -11.71 6.49 -0.57
N HIS A 69 -12.95 6.21 -0.20
CA HIS A 69 -13.64 4.98 -0.58
C HIS A 69 -14.78 5.29 -1.57
N PRO A 70 -15.00 4.47 -2.62
CA PRO A 70 -14.13 3.37 -3.07
C PRO A 70 -13.03 3.87 -4.02
N THR A 71 -11.76 3.55 -3.76
CA THR A 71 -10.64 3.81 -4.67
C THR A 71 -9.66 2.65 -4.78
N VAL A 72 -8.96 2.56 -5.92
CA VAL A 72 -7.85 1.58 -6.07
C VAL A 72 -6.72 1.90 -5.09
N SER A 73 -6.53 3.17 -4.71
CA SER A 73 -5.49 3.61 -3.75
C SER A 73 -5.62 3.00 -2.35
N GLU A 74 -6.80 2.50 -1.97
CA GLU A 74 -6.97 1.75 -0.72
C GLU A 74 -6.03 0.54 -0.61
N VAL A 75 -5.55 -0.03 -1.73
CA VAL A 75 -4.56 -1.12 -1.71
C VAL A 75 -3.25 -0.72 -1.01
N ILE A 76 -2.90 0.58 -0.97
CA ILE A 76 -1.73 1.07 -0.24
C ILE A 76 -1.96 0.93 1.27
N ARG A 77 -3.15 1.28 1.77
CA ARG A 77 -3.52 1.11 3.19
C ARG A 77 -3.53 -0.37 3.57
N GLU A 78 -4.19 -1.19 2.79
CA GLU A 78 -4.26 -2.65 3.03
C GLU A 78 -2.87 -3.29 3.01
N ALA A 79 -2.00 -2.88 2.06
CA ALA A 79 -0.62 -3.34 2.02
C ALA A 79 0.14 -2.93 3.28
N ALA A 80 -0.06 -1.70 3.77
CA ALA A 80 0.59 -1.20 4.96
C ALA A 80 0.19 -1.98 6.22
N TRP A 81 -1.07 -2.42 6.31
CA TRP A 81 -1.54 -3.32 7.37
C TRP A 81 -0.97 -4.74 7.24
N SER A 82 -0.69 -5.21 6.02
CA SER A 82 -0.09 -6.54 5.79
C SER A 82 1.42 -6.63 6.12
N VAL A 83 2.12 -5.50 6.24
CA VAL A 83 3.56 -5.50 6.58
C VAL A 83 3.74 -5.78 8.06
N GLN A 84 4.51 -6.82 8.40
CA GLN A 84 4.86 -7.15 9.77
C GLN A 84 5.93 -6.19 10.31
N ALA A 85 5.55 -5.44 11.34
CA ALA A 85 6.42 -4.55 12.10
C ALA A 85 7.14 -5.37 13.19
N SER A 86 8.43 -5.13 13.45
CA SER A 86 9.26 -6.00 14.30
C SER A 86 9.03 -5.85 15.82
N GLY A 87 7.87 -5.34 16.24
CA GLY A 87 7.52 -5.11 17.65
C GLY A 87 6.36 -5.94 18.19
N GLY A 88 5.78 -6.88 17.44
CA GLY A 88 4.67 -7.71 17.89
C GLY A 88 5.05 -9.18 18.06
N THR A 89 5.62 -9.54 19.20
CA THR A 89 5.24 -10.82 19.83
C THR A 89 3.78 -10.66 20.25
N ASP A 90 2.87 -11.07 19.39
CA ASP A 90 1.50 -11.52 19.70
C ASP A 90 0.90 -12.08 18.40
N GLN A 91 1.31 -13.32 18.10
CA GLN A 91 0.38 -14.37 17.71
C GLN A 91 0.03 -15.15 18.99
#